data_AF-K2HFL6-F1
#
_entry.id   AF-K2HFL6-F1
#
_cell.length_a   1.000
_cell.length_b   1.000
_cell.length_c   1.000
_cell.angle_alpha   90.00
_cell.angle_beta   90.00
_cell.angle_gamma   90.00
#
_symmetry.space_group_name_H-M   'P 1'
#
loop_
_entity.id
_entity.type
_entity.pdbx_description
1 polymer ?
#
loop_
_entity_poly.entity_id
_entity_poly.type
_entity_poly.pdbx_seq_one_letter_code
_entity_poly.pdbx_strand_id
1 'polypeptide(L)'
;MKALHHLITDEIDDNDYLRIIFDISHSFQREELVIVPRTKGGFSYGYVDSMKQENRCPFNYGYEHNSVFWTIKFYHTDTKTSRKTLPASKIGKLSSVPRKPNGDEGELSPEEYRHVVYDEEAVLQSTTVVCPSTNGGLIYCIGVLPKPIKCKCGDHMIDGLIVENGVQEMAFPLSAVGVILTDDLRKRIVIDGADVAYYNSHGNTFEVTLLLNAIDYYEKKNYEVTTIIDSRVLQTLKKQNTTPPNKSLNKLIKKKIVTSTNISTSNYSIEYAMSKHAVILSNENLHDKISSTNQKAEIDEWLKSHQISFMFDNDLFIPNPDFKYPFN
;
A
#
# COMPACT_ATOMS: atom_id res chain seq x y z
N MET A 1 1.44 8.97 40.38
CA MET A 1 1.20 8.25 39.11
C MET A 1 2.04 8.90 38.03
N LYS A 2 3.07 8.22 37.50
CA LYS A 2 3.81 8.73 36.34
C LYS A 2 2.89 8.59 35.12
N ALA A 3 2.63 9.68 34.41
CA ALA A 3 1.96 9.61 33.11
C ALA A 3 2.83 8.73 32.20
N LEU A 4 2.28 7.63 31.67
CA LEU A 4 2.93 6.94 30.55
C LEU A 4 3.01 7.97 29.41
N HIS A 5 4.21 8.36 29.01
CA HIS A 5 4.39 9.10 27.78
C HIS A 5 4.18 8.10 26.65
N HIS A 6 3.03 8.20 25.98
CA HIS A 6 2.74 7.40 24.80
C HIS A 6 3.55 7.94 23.62
N LEU A 7 4.10 7.06 22.79
CA LEU A 7 4.79 7.42 21.57
C LEU A 7 3.76 7.95 20.57
N ILE A 8 3.93 9.22 20.17
CA ILE A 8 3.15 9.91 19.15
C ILE A 8 4.07 10.12 17.95
N THR A 9 4.48 9.02 17.33
CA THR A 9 5.31 9.02 16.13
C THR A 9 5.00 7.80 15.28
N ASP A 10 5.00 8.01 13.96
CA ASP A 10 4.91 6.94 12.97
C ASP A 10 6.29 6.35 12.63
N GLU A 11 7.37 6.98 13.11
CA GLU A 11 8.74 6.51 12.94
C GLU A 11 9.15 5.60 14.10
N ILE A 12 9.58 4.39 13.75
CA ILE A 12 10.08 3.39 14.68
C ILE A 12 11.60 3.51 14.78
N ASP A 13 12.13 3.42 15.99
CA ASP A 13 13.56 3.37 16.25
C ASP A 13 14.17 2.15 15.57
N ASP A 14 15.27 2.33 14.85
CA ASP A 14 15.97 1.23 14.17
C ASP A 14 16.33 0.08 15.14
N ASN A 15 16.63 0.39 16.40
CA ASN A 15 16.91 -0.63 17.43
C ASN A 15 15.67 -1.43 17.84
N ASP A 16 14.46 -0.89 17.64
CA ASP A 16 13.23 -1.63 17.91
C ASP A 16 12.89 -2.60 16.76
N TYR A 17 13.21 -2.25 15.51
CA TYR A 17 13.15 -3.21 14.39
C TYR A 17 14.08 -4.41 14.63
N LEU A 18 15.26 -4.16 15.20
CA LEU A 18 16.22 -5.18 15.59
C LEU A 18 15.79 -6.06 16.79
N ARG A 19 14.67 -5.73 17.45
CA ARG A 19 14.17 -6.44 18.64
C ARG A 19 12.74 -6.94 18.49
N ILE A 20 12.07 -6.63 17.38
CA ILE A 20 10.70 -7.06 17.10
C ILE A 20 10.63 -8.58 16.89
N ILE A 21 9.53 -9.20 17.32
CA ILE A 21 9.23 -10.61 17.14
C ILE A 21 7.80 -10.73 16.65
N PHE A 22 7.59 -11.47 15.55
CA PHE A 22 6.27 -11.83 15.05
C PHE A 22 6.01 -13.30 15.35
N ASP A 23 4.96 -13.59 16.11
CA ASP A 23 4.54 -14.96 16.39
C ASP A 23 3.02 -15.00 16.57
N ILE A 24 2.41 -16.07 16.05
CA ILE A 24 0.97 -16.31 16.13
C ILE A 24 0.47 -16.61 17.55
N SER A 25 1.36 -17.06 18.43
CA SER A 25 1.09 -17.49 19.81
C SER A 25 1.29 -16.37 20.81
N HIS A 26 1.70 -15.19 20.35
CA HIS A 26 1.87 -14.04 21.23
C HIS A 26 0.59 -13.69 21.97
N SER A 27 0.77 -13.46 23.27
CA SER A 27 -0.18 -12.77 24.11
C SER A 27 0.40 -11.43 24.52
N PHE A 28 -0.50 -10.48 24.77
CA PHE A 28 -0.14 -9.11 25.04
C PHE A 28 -0.78 -8.62 26.34
N GLN A 29 -0.06 -7.74 27.04
CA GLN A 29 -0.57 -7.03 28.20
C GLN A 29 -1.24 -5.72 27.79
N ARG A 30 -2.19 -5.25 28.60
CA ARG A 30 -2.80 -3.94 28.37
C ARG A 30 -1.76 -2.84 28.48
N GLU A 31 -1.84 -1.86 27.59
CA GLU A 31 -0.86 -0.78 27.39
C GLU A 31 0.55 -1.25 26.99
N GLU A 32 0.71 -2.51 26.57
CA GLU A 32 1.98 -2.98 26.01
C GLU A 32 2.26 -2.27 24.68
N LEU A 33 3.49 -1.73 24.54
CA LEU A 33 3.98 -1.14 23.31
C LEU A 33 4.30 -2.24 22.30
N VAL A 34 3.70 -2.13 21.12
CA VAL A 34 3.85 -3.08 20.02
C VAL A 34 4.11 -2.34 18.71
N ILE A 35 4.61 -3.08 17.72
CA ILE A 35 4.80 -2.59 16.36
C ILE A 35 3.77 -3.25 15.45
N VAL A 36 3.10 -2.46 14.61
CA VAL A 36 1.95 -2.93 13.82
C VAL A 36 2.06 -2.47 12.37
N PRO A 37 1.76 -3.34 11.37
CA PRO A 37 1.82 -2.98 9.97
C PRO A 37 0.78 -1.93 9.60
N ARG A 38 1.21 -0.94 8.83
CA ARG A 38 0.38 0.12 8.27
C ARG A 38 -0.23 -0.34 6.94
N THR A 39 -1.38 0.24 6.60
CA THR A 39 -2.06 -0.06 5.33
C THR A 39 -1.22 0.35 4.11
N LYS A 40 -0.39 1.41 4.24
CA LYS A 40 0.46 1.93 3.16
C LYS A 40 1.88 1.34 3.16
N GLY A 41 2.10 0.24 3.88
CA GLY A 41 3.42 -0.33 4.07
C GLY A 41 4.22 0.25 5.24
N GLY A 42 5.20 -0.53 5.66
CA GLY A 42 5.96 -0.33 6.88
C GLY A 42 5.13 -0.51 8.14
N PHE A 43 5.68 -0.08 9.25
CA PHE A 43 5.09 -0.28 10.58
C PHE A 43 4.95 1.04 11.34
N SER A 44 4.15 1.02 12.40
CA SER A 44 4.06 2.10 13.40
C SER A 44 3.96 1.53 14.81
N TYR A 45 4.26 2.35 15.81
CA TYR A 45 3.97 2.01 17.20
C TYR A 45 2.46 1.98 17.45
N GLY A 46 2.06 1.09 18.36
CA GLY A 46 0.70 1.03 18.90
C GLY A 46 0.72 0.48 20.32
N TYR A 47 -0.38 0.68 21.03
CA TYR A 47 -0.57 0.20 22.40
C TYR A 47 -1.73 -0.78 22.44
N VAL A 48 -1.53 -1.90 23.12
CA VAL A 48 -2.57 -2.93 23.25
C VAL A 48 -3.67 -2.41 24.17
N ASP A 49 -4.89 -2.29 23.64
CA ASP A 49 -6.07 -1.79 24.38
C ASP A 49 -6.82 -2.95 25.04
N SER A 50 -7.19 -3.97 24.26
CA SER A 50 -7.95 -5.12 24.74
C SER A 50 -7.81 -6.35 23.85
N MET A 51 -8.01 -7.52 24.46
CA MET A 51 -8.25 -8.78 23.74
C MET A 51 -9.73 -8.86 23.34
N LYS A 52 -10.00 -9.32 22.12
CA LYS A 52 -11.35 -9.47 21.57
C LYS A 52 -11.48 -10.85 20.94
N GLN A 53 -12.54 -11.58 21.28
CA GLN A 53 -12.93 -12.78 20.55
C GLN A 53 -13.82 -12.38 19.37
N GLU A 54 -13.52 -12.92 18.19
CA GLU A 54 -14.32 -12.70 17.00
C GLU A 54 -14.65 -14.03 16.34
N ASN A 55 -15.87 -14.17 15.81
CA ASN A 55 -16.29 -15.36 15.07
C ASN A 55 -15.84 -15.30 13.61
N ARG A 56 -14.54 -15.18 13.40
CA ARG A 56 -13.91 -15.21 12.07
C ARG A 56 -12.47 -15.71 12.16
N CYS A 57 -12.02 -16.39 11.12
CA CYS A 57 -10.64 -16.83 11.02
C CYS A 57 -9.69 -15.63 10.81
N PRO A 58 -8.56 -15.55 11.54
CA PRO A 58 -7.58 -14.48 11.38
C PRO A 58 -6.75 -14.58 10.09
N PHE A 59 -6.86 -15.69 9.37
CA PHE A 59 -6.05 -15.98 8.19
C PHE A 59 -6.86 -16.16 6.89
N ASN A 60 -8.18 -16.36 6.98
CA ASN A 60 -9.08 -16.40 5.82
C ASN A 60 -10.49 -15.94 6.26
N TYR A 61 -10.90 -14.74 5.85
CA TYR A 61 -12.16 -14.15 6.31
C TYR A 61 -13.44 -14.86 5.84
N GLY A 62 -13.33 -15.86 4.96
CA GLY A 62 -14.47 -16.68 4.50
C GLY A 62 -14.90 -17.76 5.49
N TYR A 63 -14.12 -18.01 6.56
CA TYR A 63 -14.44 -19.00 7.58
C TYR A 63 -14.79 -18.37 8.92
N GLU A 64 -15.88 -18.83 9.52
CA GLU A 64 -16.35 -18.41 10.83
C GLU A 64 -15.99 -19.43 11.91
N HIS A 65 -15.13 -19.01 12.84
CA HIS A 65 -14.94 -19.69 14.11
C HIS A 65 -14.35 -18.70 15.12
N ASN A 66 -14.51 -19.01 16.40
CA ASN A 66 -13.98 -18.16 17.46
C ASN A 66 -12.46 -18.09 17.41
N SER A 67 -11.95 -16.87 17.28
CA SER A 67 -10.53 -16.58 17.23
C SER A 67 -10.20 -15.37 18.10
N VAL A 68 -8.96 -15.35 18.59
CA VAL A 68 -8.46 -14.26 19.41
C VAL A 68 -7.84 -13.18 18.52
N PHE A 69 -8.34 -11.96 18.69
CA PHE A 69 -7.79 -10.75 18.11
C PHE A 69 -7.41 -9.77 19.22
N TRP A 70 -6.56 -8.82 18.86
CA TRP A 70 -6.10 -7.77 19.75
C TRP A 70 -6.45 -6.41 19.15
N THR A 71 -7.07 -5.57 19.96
CA THR A 71 -7.36 -4.19 19.59
C THR A 71 -6.16 -3.34 19.97
N ILE A 72 -5.53 -2.73 18.97
CA ILE A 72 -4.40 -1.85 19.13
C ILE A 72 -4.86 -0.41 18.96
N LYS A 73 -4.45 0.45 19.88
CA LYS A 73 -4.72 1.87 19.93
C LYS A 73 -3.50 2.65 19.46
N PHE A 74 -3.71 3.59 18.55
CA PHE A 74 -2.69 4.47 18.00
C PHE A 74 -2.95 5.89 18.48
N TYR A 75 -1.91 6.58 18.94
CA TYR A 75 -1.98 7.97 19.36
C TYR A 75 -1.47 8.86 18.23
N HIS A 76 -2.35 9.72 17.71
CA HIS A 76 -2.00 10.74 16.69
C HIS A 76 -1.67 12.08 17.36
N THR A 77 -2.33 12.34 18.48
CA THR A 77 -2.06 13.41 19.45
C THR A 77 -2.47 12.91 20.83
N ASP A 78 -2.25 13.69 21.88
CA ASP A 78 -2.71 13.36 23.24
C ASP A 78 -4.23 13.14 23.33
N THR A 79 -5.00 13.75 22.41
CA THR A 79 -6.46 13.72 22.39
C THR A 79 -7.05 12.89 21.26
N LYS A 80 -6.30 12.64 20.19
CA LYS A 80 -6.77 11.96 18.99
C LYS A 80 -6.17 10.58 18.87
N THR A 81 -7.04 9.57 18.83
CA THR A 81 -6.63 8.16 18.75
C THR A 81 -7.41 7.43 17.67
N SER A 82 -6.82 6.37 17.13
CA SER A 82 -7.51 5.40 16.27
C SER A 82 -7.30 3.99 16.81
N ARG A 83 -8.10 3.04 16.34
CA ARG A 83 -8.00 1.63 16.73
C ARG A 83 -7.96 0.72 15.52
N LYS A 84 -7.21 -0.38 15.64
CA LYS A 84 -7.17 -1.46 14.65
C LYS A 84 -7.23 -2.79 15.38
N THR A 85 -8.08 -3.70 14.92
CA THR A 85 -8.19 -5.05 15.46
C THR A 85 -7.44 -6.01 14.55
N LEU A 86 -6.49 -6.74 15.11
CA LEU A 86 -5.55 -7.60 14.37
C LEU A 86 -5.29 -8.91 15.10
N PRO A 87 -4.97 -9.98 14.37
CA PRO A 87 -4.46 -11.20 14.99
C PRO A 87 -3.04 -11.02 15.51
N ALA A 88 -2.64 -11.86 16.46
CA ALA A 88 -1.30 -11.85 17.05
C ALA A 88 -0.17 -11.97 16.01
N SER A 89 -0.40 -12.73 14.95
CA SER A 89 0.55 -12.93 13.84
C SER A 89 0.97 -11.63 13.14
N LYS A 90 0.14 -10.58 13.19
CA LYS A 90 0.40 -9.27 12.57
C LYS A 90 0.94 -8.25 13.57
N ILE A 91 1.18 -8.62 14.82
CA ILE A 91 1.58 -7.70 15.87
C ILE A 91 2.99 -8.07 16.31
N GLY A 92 3.93 -7.16 16.06
CA GLY A 92 5.31 -7.29 16.48
C GLY A 92 5.46 -6.97 17.95
N LYS A 93 5.85 -7.97 18.74
CA LYS A 93 6.17 -7.82 20.16
C LYS A 93 7.63 -7.40 20.29
N LEU A 94 7.91 -6.39 21.10
CA LEU A 94 9.29 -5.98 21.38
C LEU A 94 9.91 -6.89 22.44
N SER A 95 11.05 -7.52 22.10
CA SER A 95 11.76 -8.35 23.07
C SER A 95 12.33 -7.51 24.21
N SER A 96 11.95 -7.83 25.44
CA SER A 96 12.59 -7.30 26.65
C SER A 96 13.91 -8.02 26.98
N VAL A 97 14.13 -9.19 26.39
CA VAL A 97 15.36 -9.99 26.56
C VAL A 97 16.32 -9.64 25.43
N PRO A 98 17.63 -9.51 25.68
CA PRO A 98 18.62 -9.35 24.63
C PRO A 98 18.61 -10.57 23.69
N ARG A 99 17.92 -10.45 22.55
CA ARG A 99 18.18 -11.34 21.40
C ARG A 99 19.41 -10.82 20.69
N LYS A 100 20.14 -11.70 19.99
CA LYS A 100 21.12 -11.25 19.00
C LYS A 100 20.32 -10.75 17.79
N PRO A 101 20.27 -9.44 17.50
CA PRO A 101 19.61 -8.97 16.30
C PRO A 101 20.31 -9.53 15.07
N ASN A 102 19.57 -9.81 13.99
CA ASN A 102 20.11 -10.39 12.76
C ASN A 102 20.69 -11.79 12.98
N GLY A 103 19.96 -12.59 13.76
CA GLY A 103 20.37 -13.94 14.12
C GLY A 103 20.24 -14.93 12.97
N ASP A 104 19.33 -14.65 12.04
CA ASP A 104 19.09 -15.44 10.84
C ASP A 104 19.74 -14.80 9.61
N GLU A 105 20.26 -15.65 8.72
CA GLU A 105 20.65 -15.19 7.38
C GLU A 105 19.42 -14.66 6.63
N GLY A 106 19.55 -13.47 6.05
CA GLY A 106 18.47 -12.81 5.34
C GLY A 106 17.47 -12.04 6.22
N GLU A 107 17.74 -11.80 7.51
CA GLU A 107 16.91 -10.89 8.33
C GLU A 107 16.94 -9.47 7.74
N LEU A 108 15.77 -8.83 7.72
CA LEU A 108 15.60 -7.49 7.16
C LEU A 108 16.38 -6.44 7.97
N SER A 109 16.98 -5.49 7.26
CA SER A 109 17.48 -4.25 7.84
C SER A 109 16.32 -3.32 8.27
N PRO A 110 16.54 -2.39 9.22
CA PRO A 110 15.54 -1.40 9.61
C PRO A 110 14.93 -0.61 8.44
N GLU A 111 15.72 -0.35 7.40
CA GLU A 111 15.23 0.33 6.20
C GLU A 111 14.26 -0.53 5.41
N GLU A 112 14.54 -1.81 5.28
CA GLU A 112 13.68 -2.75 4.57
C GLU A 112 12.33 -2.95 5.29
N TYR A 113 12.33 -2.96 6.63
CA TYR A 113 11.07 -3.00 7.39
C TYR A 113 10.12 -1.85 7.04
N ARG A 114 10.64 -0.66 6.69
CA ARG A 114 9.81 0.50 6.31
C ARG A 114 9.06 0.29 4.99
N HIS A 115 9.47 -0.70 4.19
CA HIS A 115 8.95 -0.99 2.86
C HIS A 115 8.12 -2.28 2.79
N VAL A 116 8.00 -3.02 3.90
CA VAL A 116 7.19 -4.25 3.93
C VAL A 116 5.71 -3.93 3.74
N VAL A 117 5.07 -4.66 2.84
CA VAL A 117 3.64 -4.58 2.56
C VAL A 117 3.02 -5.97 2.69
N TYR A 118 1.86 -6.04 3.34
CA TYR A 118 1.04 -7.25 3.41
C TYR A 118 -0.10 -7.13 2.39
N ASP A 119 0.21 -7.37 1.12
CA ASP A 119 -0.74 -7.38 0.00
C ASP A 119 -0.71 -8.76 -0.66
N GLU A 120 -1.83 -9.48 -0.60
CA GLU A 120 -1.90 -10.88 -1.03
C GLU A 120 -1.69 -11.03 -2.55
N GLU A 121 -2.13 -10.06 -3.35
CA GLU A 121 -1.94 -10.08 -4.80
C GLU A 121 -0.45 -9.91 -5.13
N ALA A 122 0.22 -8.94 -4.50
CA ALA A 122 1.64 -8.70 -4.67
C ALA A 122 2.49 -9.89 -4.18
N VAL A 123 2.12 -10.52 -3.06
CA VAL A 123 2.79 -11.72 -2.54
C VAL A 123 2.69 -12.86 -3.56
N LEU A 124 1.52 -13.11 -4.13
CA LEU A 124 1.30 -14.17 -5.12
C LEU A 124 2.01 -13.92 -6.45
N GLN A 125 2.30 -12.65 -6.77
CA GLN A 125 3.04 -12.25 -7.98
C GLN A 125 4.56 -12.24 -7.77
N SER A 126 5.04 -12.29 -6.52
CA SER A 126 6.45 -12.12 -6.20
C SER A 126 7.18 -13.45 -5.99
N THR A 127 8.34 -13.61 -6.62
CA THR A 127 9.25 -14.73 -6.33
C THR A 127 9.93 -14.57 -4.97
N THR A 128 10.26 -13.33 -4.59
CA THR A 128 10.88 -13.01 -3.30
C THR A 128 9.85 -12.39 -2.38
N VAL A 129 9.68 -13.00 -1.21
CA VAL A 129 8.73 -12.56 -0.18
C VAL A 129 9.46 -12.37 1.15
N VAL A 130 8.76 -11.80 2.13
CA VAL A 130 9.27 -11.69 3.50
C VAL A 130 8.36 -12.43 4.46
N CYS A 131 8.95 -13.27 5.31
CA CYS A 131 8.22 -14.17 6.19
C CYS A 131 8.72 -14.10 7.64
N PRO A 132 7.87 -14.39 8.66
CA PRO A 132 8.32 -14.44 10.05
C PRO A 132 9.46 -15.43 10.26
N SER A 133 10.50 -15.01 10.96
CA SER A 133 11.66 -15.84 11.28
C SER A 133 11.44 -16.67 12.54
N THR A 134 12.22 -17.76 12.69
CA THR A 134 12.26 -18.57 13.92
C THR A 134 12.97 -17.88 15.08
N ASN A 135 13.90 -16.95 14.81
CA ASN A 135 14.62 -16.16 15.82
C ASN A 135 14.00 -14.77 16.08
N GLY A 136 12.87 -14.49 15.44
CA GLY A 136 12.14 -13.23 15.56
C GLY A 136 12.46 -12.25 14.42
N GLY A 137 11.52 -11.33 14.18
CA GLY A 137 11.60 -10.41 13.05
C GLY A 137 11.06 -11.03 11.76
N LEU A 138 11.56 -10.54 10.63
CA LEU A 138 11.22 -10.95 9.28
C LEU A 138 12.50 -11.28 8.51
N ILE A 139 12.44 -12.29 7.66
CA ILE A 139 13.53 -12.71 6.77
C ILE A 139 13.06 -12.76 5.32
N TYR A 140 14.00 -12.66 4.37
CA TYR A 140 13.75 -12.96 2.97
C TYR A 140 13.55 -14.46 2.74
N CYS A 141 12.53 -14.77 1.94
CA CYS A 141 12.14 -16.13 1.60
C CYS A 141 11.79 -16.18 0.10
N ILE A 142 12.02 -17.31 -0.57
CA ILE A 142 11.57 -17.55 -1.94
C ILE A 142 10.17 -18.15 -1.87
N GLY A 143 9.18 -17.48 -2.47
CA GLY A 143 7.84 -18.01 -2.64
C GLY A 143 7.85 -19.13 -3.67
N VAL A 144 7.48 -20.34 -3.24
CA VAL A 144 7.52 -21.52 -4.11
C VAL A 144 6.17 -21.67 -4.82
N LEU A 145 5.10 -21.94 -4.08
CA LEU A 145 3.76 -22.16 -4.62
C LEU A 145 2.68 -21.84 -3.57
N PRO A 146 1.52 -21.31 -4.01
CA PRO A 146 0.33 -21.26 -3.17
C PRO A 146 -0.13 -22.67 -2.83
N LYS A 147 -0.44 -22.92 -1.55
CA LYS A 147 -0.91 -24.23 -1.09
C LYS A 147 -1.93 -24.04 0.03
N PRO A 148 -3.08 -24.72 -0.01
CA PRO A 148 -3.95 -24.78 1.14
C PRO A 148 -3.22 -25.38 2.34
N ILE A 149 -3.21 -24.68 3.46
CA ILE A 149 -2.63 -25.17 4.72
C ILE A 149 -3.72 -25.31 5.77
N LYS A 150 -3.55 -26.24 6.72
CA LYS A 150 -4.49 -26.39 7.82
C LYS A 150 -4.38 -25.19 8.76
N CYS A 151 -5.50 -24.54 9.09
CA CYS A 151 -5.47 -23.46 10.08
C CYS A 151 -4.99 -24.00 11.43
N LYS A 152 -4.17 -23.22 12.13
CA LYS A 152 -3.83 -23.49 13.53
C LYS A 152 -4.98 -23.20 14.52
N CYS A 153 -6.02 -22.56 14.02
CA CYS A 153 -7.15 -22.05 14.79
C CYS A 153 -8.41 -22.93 14.73
N GLY A 154 -8.43 -23.96 13.87
CA GLY A 154 -9.56 -24.87 13.69
C GLY A 154 -9.32 -25.86 12.56
N ASP A 155 -10.27 -26.77 12.34
CA ASP A 155 -10.18 -27.84 11.33
C ASP A 155 -10.67 -27.40 9.94
N HIS A 156 -10.11 -26.31 9.40
CA HIS A 156 -10.35 -25.87 8.02
C HIS A 156 -9.03 -25.54 7.31
N MET A 157 -9.10 -25.38 6.00
CA MET A 157 -7.97 -25.01 5.15
C MET A 157 -7.98 -23.51 4.88
N ILE A 158 -6.81 -22.89 4.88
CA ILE A 158 -6.58 -21.48 4.57
C ILE A 158 -5.58 -21.35 3.44
N ASP A 159 -5.60 -20.22 2.76
CA ASP A 159 -4.63 -19.90 1.72
C ASP A 159 -3.26 -19.73 2.36
N GLY A 160 -2.34 -20.61 2.00
CA GLY A 160 -0.97 -20.61 2.46
C GLY A 160 0.01 -20.40 1.31
N LEU A 161 1.20 -19.96 1.66
CA LEU A 161 2.34 -19.91 0.77
C LEU A 161 3.43 -20.81 1.32
N ILE A 162 3.93 -21.71 0.46
CA ILE A 162 5.17 -22.43 0.73
C ILE A 162 6.34 -21.51 0.41
N VAL A 163 7.24 -21.35 1.37
CA VAL A 163 8.43 -20.51 1.24
C VAL A 163 9.69 -21.29 1.58
N GLU A 164 10.79 -20.95 0.93
CA GLU A 164 12.11 -21.52 1.17
C GLU A 164 13.09 -20.43 1.56
N ASN A 165 13.86 -20.62 2.63
CA ASN A 165 14.89 -19.66 3.07
C ASN A 165 16.32 -20.21 2.88
N GLY A 166 16.52 -21.10 1.90
CA GLY A 166 17.79 -21.76 1.60
C GLY A 166 18.20 -22.86 2.59
N VAL A 167 17.51 -22.98 3.74
CA VAL A 167 17.77 -23.99 4.77
C VAL A 167 16.61 -24.98 4.89
N GLN A 168 15.37 -24.49 4.87
CA GLN A 168 14.18 -25.30 5.03
C GLN A 168 12.98 -24.75 4.27
N GLU A 169 12.06 -25.65 3.92
CA GLU A 169 10.73 -25.31 3.42
C GLU A 169 9.79 -25.06 4.60
N MET A 170 9.08 -23.93 4.58
CA MET A 170 8.10 -23.54 5.59
C MET A 170 6.78 -23.19 4.93
N ALA A 171 5.69 -23.33 5.69
CA ALA A 171 4.35 -23.00 5.23
C ALA A 171 3.75 -21.92 6.12
N PHE A 172 3.41 -20.78 5.53
CA PHE A 172 2.80 -19.66 6.24
C PHE A 172 1.41 -19.35 5.67
N PRO A 173 0.46 -18.88 6.51
CA PRO A 173 -0.72 -18.22 6.01
C PRO A 173 -0.33 -17.08 5.07
N LEU A 174 -1.01 -16.93 3.94
CA LEU A 174 -0.70 -15.87 2.97
C LEU A 174 -0.71 -14.49 3.63
N SER A 175 -1.68 -14.27 4.52
CA SER A 175 -1.82 -13.04 5.31
C SER A 175 -0.68 -12.75 6.29
N ALA A 176 0.20 -13.73 6.59
CA ALA A 176 1.37 -13.57 7.44
C ALA A 176 2.67 -13.33 6.64
N VAL A 177 2.60 -13.44 5.31
CA VAL A 177 3.71 -13.17 4.39
C VAL A 177 3.54 -11.77 3.83
N GLY A 178 4.65 -11.04 3.73
CA GLY A 178 4.69 -9.73 3.06
C GLY A 178 5.60 -9.76 1.84
N VAL A 179 5.71 -8.62 1.19
CA VAL A 179 6.72 -8.33 0.17
C VAL A 179 7.37 -7.00 0.50
N ILE A 180 8.65 -6.85 0.15
CA ILE A 180 9.25 -5.53 0.01
C ILE A 180 9.03 -5.13 -1.43
N LEU A 181 8.16 -4.15 -1.62
CA LEU A 181 8.09 -3.50 -2.92
C LEU A 181 9.35 -2.64 -3.01
N THR A 182 10.37 -3.13 -3.71
CA THR A 182 11.43 -2.24 -4.19
C THR A 182 10.77 -1.14 -5.03
N ASP A 183 11.39 0.04 -5.15
CA ASP A 183 10.82 1.13 -5.96
C ASP A 183 10.41 0.62 -7.35
N ASP A 184 11.15 -0.34 -7.91
CA ASP A 184 10.90 -0.98 -9.20
C ASP A 184 9.63 -1.85 -9.25
N LEU A 185 9.18 -2.41 -8.11
CA LEU A 185 7.98 -3.25 -8.01
C LEU A 185 6.72 -2.48 -7.59
N ARG A 186 6.86 -1.23 -7.15
CA ARG A 186 5.70 -0.41 -6.81
C ARG A 186 4.93 -0.06 -8.09
N LYS A 187 3.68 -0.51 -8.17
CA LYS A 187 2.78 -0.15 -9.28
C LYS A 187 2.69 1.37 -9.38
N ARG A 188 2.98 1.92 -10.55
CA ARG A 188 2.99 3.36 -10.83
C ARG A 188 1.84 3.71 -11.73
N ILE A 189 1.20 4.84 -11.45
CA ILE A 189 0.13 5.36 -12.28
C ILE A 189 0.31 6.83 -12.56
N VAL A 190 0.14 7.19 -13.83
CA VAL A 190 0.07 8.55 -14.32
C VAL A 190 -1.39 8.87 -14.61
N ILE A 191 -1.95 9.83 -13.88
CA ILE A 191 -3.31 10.29 -14.08
C ILE A 191 -3.28 11.48 -15.05
N ASP A 192 -4.00 11.36 -16.17
CA ASP A 192 -4.33 12.53 -16.98
C ASP A 192 -5.33 13.39 -16.18
N GLY A 193 -4.79 14.41 -15.52
CA GLY A 193 -5.57 15.19 -14.58
C GLY A 193 -6.63 16.06 -15.25
N ALA A 194 -6.49 16.37 -16.55
CA ALA A 194 -7.52 17.09 -17.29
C ALA A 194 -8.71 16.16 -17.56
N ASP A 195 -8.44 14.99 -18.12
CA ASP A 195 -9.47 14.02 -18.48
C ASP A 195 -10.31 13.58 -17.26
N VAL A 196 -9.65 13.29 -16.13
CA VAL A 196 -10.35 12.95 -14.88
C VAL A 196 -11.16 14.12 -14.33
N ALA A 197 -10.58 15.32 -14.27
CA ALA A 197 -11.24 16.47 -13.63
C ALA A 197 -12.37 17.07 -14.49
N TYR A 198 -12.36 16.83 -15.80
CA TYR A 198 -13.40 17.30 -16.73
C TYR A 198 -14.47 16.24 -17.05
N TYR A 199 -14.40 15.07 -16.43
CA TYR A 199 -15.24 13.91 -16.77
C TYR A 199 -16.74 14.23 -16.76
N ASN A 200 -17.29 14.72 -15.64
CA ASN A 200 -18.73 15.03 -15.54
C ASN A 200 -19.10 16.30 -16.31
N SER A 201 -18.21 17.29 -16.32
CA SER A 201 -18.46 18.58 -16.95
C SER A 201 -18.30 18.61 -18.47
N HIS A 202 -17.86 17.50 -19.09
CA HIS A 202 -17.61 17.39 -20.53
C HIS A 202 -16.66 18.50 -21.04
N GLY A 203 -15.60 18.80 -20.27
CA GLY A 203 -14.59 19.80 -20.63
C GLY A 203 -14.86 21.22 -20.14
N ASN A 204 -15.98 21.48 -19.45
CA ASN A 204 -16.37 22.86 -19.08
C ASN A 204 -15.83 23.32 -17.73
N THR A 205 -15.76 22.44 -16.74
CA THR A 205 -15.40 22.78 -15.35
C THR A 205 -14.38 21.81 -14.79
N PHE A 206 -13.28 22.33 -14.27
CA PHE A 206 -12.25 21.51 -13.64
C PHE A 206 -12.66 21.13 -12.22
N GLU A 207 -13.09 19.88 -12.03
CA GLU A 207 -13.64 19.38 -10.77
C GLU A 207 -12.55 18.72 -9.93
N VAL A 208 -12.01 19.47 -8.96
CA VAL A 208 -10.93 18.99 -8.08
C VAL A 208 -11.36 17.76 -7.26
N THR A 209 -12.65 17.62 -6.93
CA THR A 209 -13.17 16.46 -6.18
C THR A 209 -12.96 15.15 -6.94
N LEU A 210 -13.27 15.11 -8.24
CA LEU A 210 -13.10 13.91 -9.07
C LEU A 210 -11.62 13.49 -9.10
N LEU A 211 -10.73 14.47 -9.27
CA LEU A 211 -9.29 14.22 -9.27
C LEU A 211 -8.80 13.66 -7.93
N LEU A 212 -9.26 14.23 -6.81
CA LEU A 212 -8.90 13.74 -5.48
C LEU A 212 -9.39 12.31 -5.23
N ASN A 213 -10.57 11.95 -5.73
CA ASN A 213 -11.13 10.60 -5.55
C ASN A 213 -10.33 9.56 -6.33
N ALA A 214 -9.90 9.87 -7.56
CA ALA A 214 -9.01 8.99 -8.33
C ALA A 214 -7.64 8.82 -7.65
N ILE A 215 -7.02 9.92 -7.19
CA ILE A 215 -5.73 9.87 -6.48
C ILE A 215 -5.86 9.04 -5.20
N ASP A 216 -6.87 9.29 -4.38
CA ASP A 216 -7.09 8.58 -3.11
C ASP A 216 -7.34 7.08 -3.34
N TYR A 217 -8.06 6.71 -4.39
CA TYR A 217 -8.28 5.31 -4.77
C TYR A 217 -6.94 4.57 -4.99
N TYR A 218 -6.05 5.13 -5.82
CA TYR A 218 -4.78 4.49 -6.15
C TYR A 218 -3.75 4.59 -5.01
N GLU A 219 -3.70 5.70 -4.26
CA GLU A 219 -2.87 5.81 -3.07
C GLU A 219 -3.27 4.77 -1.99
N LYS A 220 -4.57 4.46 -1.85
CA LYS A 220 -5.06 3.42 -0.92
C LYS A 220 -4.65 2.02 -1.34
N LYS A 221 -4.47 1.78 -2.64
CA LYS A 221 -3.93 0.53 -3.21
C LYS A 221 -2.41 0.51 -3.32
N ASN A 222 -1.74 1.45 -2.65
CA ASN A 222 -0.28 1.57 -2.59
C ASN A 222 0.42 1.88 -3.93
N TYR A 223 -0.31 2.40 -4.91
CA TYR A 223 0.32 2.86 -6.15
C TYR A 223 1.17 4.10 -5.88
N GLU A 224 2.25 4.27 -6.64
CA GLU A 224 2.92 5.56 -6.78
C GLU A 224 2.13 6.39 -7.81
N VAL A 225 1.52 7.47 -7.34
CA VAL A 225 0.62 8.29 -8.15
C VAL A 225 1.32 9.56 -8.59
N THR A 226 1.35 9.79 -9.91
CA THR A 226 1.67 11.09 -10.50
C THR A 226 0.48 11.59 -11.28
N THR A 227 0.15 12.87 -11.17
CA THR A 227 -0.94 13.51 -11.90
C THR A 227 -0.37 14.68 -12.69
N ILE A 228 -0.67 14.73 -13.98
CA ILE A 228 -0.23 15.83 -14.86
C ILE A 228 -1.43 16.70 -15.21
N ILE A 229 -1.32 18.01 -14.95
CA ILE A 229 -2.33 19.02 -15.30
C ILE A 229 -1.71 20.17 -16.09
N ASP A 230 -2.53 20.97 -16.77
CA ASP A 230 -2.08 22.19 -17.43
C ASP A 230 -1.70 23.26 -16.38
N SER A 231 -0.54 23.91 -16.55
CA SER A 231 -0.05 24.95 -15.64
C SER A 231 -1.00 26.13 -15.50
N ARG A 232 -1.77 26.48 -16.54
CA ARG A 232 -2.78 27.56 -16.49
C ARG A 232 -3.93 27.19 -15.58
N VAL A 233 -4.37 25.94 -15.64
CA VAL A 233 -5.37 25.38 -14.70
C VAL A 233 -4.81 25.45 -13.29
N LEU A 234 -3.57 24.99 -13.09
CA LEU A 234 -2.92 25.04 -11.79
C LEU A 234 -2.79 26.46 -11.22
N GLN A 235 -2.43 27.44 -12.04
CA GLN A 235 -2.37 28.85 -11.64
C GLN A 235 -3.75 29.40 -11.25
N THR A 236 -4.80 28.99 -11.96
CA THR A 236 -6.17 29.40 -11.68
C THR A 236 -6.64 28.82 -10.35
N LEU A 237 -6.41 27.54 -10.10
CA LEU A 237 -6.75 26.86 -8.85
C LEU A 237 -5.98 27.45 -7.66
N LYS A 238 -4.69 27.80 -7.86
CA LYS A 238 -3.89 28.51 -6.84
C LYS A 238 -4.43 29.89 -6.47
N LYS A 239 -5.15 30.57 -7.38
CA LYS A 239 -5.81 31.85 -7.05
C LYS A 239 -7.10 31.62 -6.28
N GLN A 240 -7.75 30.48 -6.46
CA GLN A 240 -9.01 30.08 -5.83
C GLN A 240 -8.82 29.29 -4.52
N ASN A 241 -7.72 29.53 -3.79
CA ASN A 241 -7.23 28.78 -2.61
C ASN A 241 -8.16 28.75 -1.38
N THR A 242 -9.37 29.28 -1.48
CA THR A 242 -10.26 29.49 -0.34
C THR A 242 -11.20 28.31 -0.07
N THR A 243 -11.46 27.45 -1.06
CA THR A 243 -12.38 26.30 -0.92
C THR A 243 -11.68 25.00 -0.51
N PRO A 244 -12.35 24.08 0.22
CA PRO A 244 -11.74 22.85 0.75
C PRO A 244 -11.06 21.93 -0.29
N PRO A 245 -11.62 21.68 -1.49
CA PRO A 245 -10.96 20.84 -2.50
C PRO A 245 -9.62 21.41 -2.95
N ASN A 246 -9.54 22.74 -3.10
CA ASN A 246 -8.34 23.45 -3.54
C ASN A 246 -7.24 23.44 -2.47
N LYS A 247 -7.58 23.41 -1.18
CA LYS A 247 -6.60 23.23 -0.09
C LYS A 247 -5.94 21.85 -0.14
N SER A 248 -6.73 20.80 -0.39
CA SER A 248 -6.22 19.43 -0.53
C SER A 248 -5.30 19.28 -1.74
N LEU A 249 -5.65 19.89 -2.87
CA LEU A 249 -4.80 19.90 -4.07
C LEU A 249 -3.41 20.51 -3.82
N ASN A 250 -3.35 21.63 -3.09
CA ASN A 250 -2.07 22.26 -2.74
C ASN A 250 -1.16 21.35 -1.89
N LYS A 251 -1.74 20.50 -1.03
CA LYS A 251 -0.98 19.50 -0.28
C LYS A 251 -0.37 18.45 -1.21
N LEU A 252 -1.10 18.03 -2.24
CA LEU A 252 -0.62 17.06 -3.23
C LEU A 252 0.48 17.64 -4.12
N ILE A 253 0.41 18.92 -4.49
CA ILE A 253 1.48 19.62 -5.21
C ILE A 253 2.76 19.65 -4.37
N LYS A 254 2.66 20.01 -3.08
CA LYS A 254 3.83 20.00 -2.16
C LYS A 254 4.45 18.61 -2.01
N LYS A 255 3.63 17.56 -2.08
CA LYS A 255 4.05 16.16 -2.07
C LYS A 255 4.58 15.66 -3.42
N LYS A 256 4.60 16.50 -4.47
CA LYS A 256 4.97 16.14 -5.85
C LYS A 256 4.08 15.06 -6.50
N ILE A 257 2.87 14.84 -5.96
CA ILE A 257 1.87 13.94 -6.57
C ILE A 257 1.24 14.62 -7.78
N VAL A 258 0.99 15.94 -7.71
CA VAL A 258 0.47 16.73 -8.83
C VAL A 258 1.59 17.60 -9.40
N THR A 259 1.87 17.45 -10.69
CA THR A 259 2.80 18.26 -11.47
C THR A 259 2.07 18.96 -12.61
N SER A 260 2.72 19.95 -13.25
CA SER A 260 2.11 20.67 -14.37
C SER A 260 3.02 20.83 -15.58
N THR A 261 2.39 20.92 -16.75
CA THR A 261 3.04 21.21 -18.04
C THR A 261 2.38 22.40 -18.72
N ASN A 262 3.14 23.10 -19.57
CA ASN A 262 2.68 24.28 -20.32
C ASN A 262 2.21 23.94 -21.75
N ILE A 263 2.35 22.68 -22.19
CA ILE A 263 2.18 22.30 -23.60
C ILE A 263 1.02 21.30 -23.75
N SER A 264 1.32 20.00 -23.75
CA SER A 264 0.35 18.91 -23.95
C SER A 264 0.38 18.00 -22.74
N THR A 265 -0.72 17.93 -21.99
CA THR A 265 -0.83 16.98 -20.88
C THR A 265 -0.72 15.55 -21.38
N SER A 266 -1.40 15.21 -22.48
CA SER A 266 -1.41 13.86 -23.06
C SER A 266 0.00 13.37 -23.46
N ASN A 267 0.80 14.19 -24.16
CA ASN A 267 2.16 13.77 -24.57
C ASN A 267 3.08 13.56 -23.35
N TYR A 268 3.03 14.48 -22.38
CA TYR A 268 3.85 14.34 -21.17
C TYR A 268 3.37 13.16 -20.31
N SER A 269 2.07 12.86 -20.27
CA SER A 269 1.55 11.69 -19.58
C SER A 269 2.07 10.39 -20.19
N ILE A 270 2.08 10.29 -21.52
CA ILE A 270 2.62 9.13 -22.25
C ILE A 270 4.11 8.97 -21.98
N GLU A 271 4.91 9.99 -22.29
CA GLU A 271 6.37 9.96 -22.14
C GLU A 271 6.79 9.67 -20.68
N TYR A 272 6.13 10.35 -19.73
CA TYR A 272 6.42 10.14 -18.32
C TYR A 272 6.07 8.71 -17.89
N ALA A 273 4.90 8.20 -18.28
CA ALA A 273 4.48 6.85 -17.92
C ALA A 273 5.41 5.78 -18.49
N MET A 274 5.78 5.89 -19.78
CA MET A 274 6.76 4.99 -20.40
C MET A 274 8.10 5.03 -19.68
N SER A 275 8.64 6.23 -19.41
CA SER A 275 9.93 6.40 -18.72
C SER A 275 9.97 5.87 -17.28
N LYS A 276 8.79 5.68 -16.66
CA LYS A 276 8.63 5.24 -15.28
C LYS A 276 8.07 3.82 -15.16
N HIS A 277 7.88 3.11 -16.27
CA HIS A 277 7.19 1.80 -16.26
C HIS A 277 5.84 1.88 -15.51
N ALA A 278 5.08 2.92 -15.83
CA ALA A 278 3.77 3.20 -15.24
C ALA A 278 2.65 2.95 -16.24
N VAL A 279 1.42 2.85 -15.74
CA VAL A 279 0.20 2.85 -16.55
C VAL A 279 -0.43 4.24 -16.54
N ILE A 280 -1.24 4.55 -17.55
CA ILE A 280 -1.93 5.85 -17.70
C ILE A 280 -3.40 5.67 -17.39
N LEU A 281 -3.96 6.52 -16.54
CA LEU A 281 -5.40 6.63 -16.35
C LEU A 281 -5.96 7.70 -17.30
N SER A 282 -6.67 7.29 -18.35
CA SER A 282 -7.36 8.18 -19.27
C SER A 282 -8.43 7.44 -20.09
N ASN A 283 -9.56 8.09 -20.34
CA ASN A 283 -10.59 7.74 -21.33
C ASN A 283 -10.37 8.43 -22.68
N GLU A 284 -9.45 9.40 -22.79
CA GLU A 284 -9.17 10.04 -24.07
C GLU A 284 -8.57 9.06 -25.09
N ASN A 285 -8.84 9.31 -26.37
CA ASN A 285 -8.18 8.59 -27.45
C ASN A 285 -6.75 9.10 -27.63
N LEU A 286 -5.82 8.60 -26.82
CA LEU A 286 -4.42 9.02 -26.82
C LEU A 286 -3.71 8.72 -28.14
N HIS A 287 -4.17 7.71 -28.89
CA HIS A 287 -3.66 7.34 -30.23
C HIS A 287 -3.72 8.50 -31.23
N ASP A 288 -4.74 9.37 -31.12
CA ASP A 288 -4.93 10.51 -32.02
C ASP A 288 -4.09 11.72 -31.62
N LYS A 289 -3.60 11.77 -30.38
CA LYS A 289 -2.89 12.91 -29.81
C LYS A 289 -1.37 12.84 -29.97
N ILE A 290 -0.84 11.67 -30.37
CA ILE A 290 0.59 11.46 -30.59
C ILE A 290 1.03 12.16 -31.88
N SER A 291 1.89 13.17 -31.73
CA SER A 291 2.37 14.02 -32.83
C SER A 291 3.65 13.52 -33.51
N SER A 292 4.34 12.48 -32.99
CA SER A 292 5.63 11.99 -33.51
C SER A 292 5.46 10.75 -34.41
N THR A 293 5.82 10.87 -35.69
CA THR A 293 5.66 9.79 -36.69
C THR A 293 6.57 8.58 -36.49
N ASN A 294 7.70 8.74 -35.79
CA ASN A 294 8.73 7.70 -35.74
C ASN A 294 8.55 6.69 -34.59
N GLN A 295 7.68 6.99 -33.61
CA GLN A 295 7.41 6.11 -32.46
C GLN A 295 5.91 5.78 -32.31
N LYS A 296 5.05 6.33 -33.18
CA LYS A 296 3.59 6.17 -33.08
C LYS A 296 3.15 4.71 -32.98
N ALA A 297 3.68 3.83 -33.81
CA ALA A 297 3.31 2.40 -33.80
C ALA A 297 3.69 1.69 -32.49
N GLU A 298 4.84 2.04 -31.91
CA GLU A 298 5.30 1.49 -30.63
C GLU A 298 4.42 1.97 -29.47
N ILE A 299 4.13 3.27 -29.43
CA ILE A 299 3.26 3.87 -28.42
C ILE A 299 1.83 3.33 -28.55
N ASP A 300 1.31 3.18 -29.77
CA ASP A 300 -0.02 2.63 -30.03
C ASP A 300 -0.13 1.18 -29.53
N GLU A 301 0.90 0.36 -29.71
CA GLU A 301 0.93 -1.00 -29.17
C GLU A 301 1.03 -1.00 -27.64
N TRP A 302 1.87 -0.12 -27.08
CA TRP A 302 2.06 0.01 -25.64
C TRP A 302 0.77 0.44 -24.92
N LEU A 303 0.04 1.41 -25.47
CA LEU A 303 -1.22 1.93 -24.90
C LEU A 303 -2.30 0.84 -24.72
N LYS A 304 -2.32 -0.18 -25.58
CA LYS A 304 -3.31 -1.28 -25.48
C LYS A 304 -3.29 -2.01 -24.14
N SER A 305 -2.13 -2.09 -23.49
CA SER A 305 -1.94 -2.77 -22.20
C SER A 305 -1.62 -1.82 -21.06
N HIS A 306 -1.35 -0.54 -21.34
CA HIS A 306 -0.91 0.44 -20.35
C HIS A 306 -1.89 1.59 -20.13
N GLN A 307 -3.00 1.68 -20.87
CA GLN A 307 -4.06 2.66 -20.64
C GLN A 307 -5.23 2.04 -19.86
N ILE A 308 -5.58 2.67 -18.74
CA ILE A 308 -6.71 2.32 -17.88
C ILE A 308 -7.85 3.30 -18.18
N SER A 309 -8.98 2.76 -18.62
CA SER A 309 -10.24 3.50 -18.68
C SER A 309 -10.94 3.53 -17.32
N PHE A 310 -11.85 4.48 -17.12
CA PHE A 310 -12.56 4.65 -15.87
C PHE A 310 -13.95 5.24 -16.09
N MET A 311 -14.77 5.18 -15.05
CA MET A 311 -16.02 5.92 -14.97
C MET A 311 -16.18 6.55 -13.58
N PHE A 312 -17.13 7.47 -13.50
CA PHE A 312 -17.63 7.96 -12.23
C PHE A 312 -19.12 7.62 -12.10
N ASP A 313 -19.52 7.07 -10.95
CA ASP A 313 -20.90 7.08 -10.50
C ASP A 313 -21.05 8.22 -9.49
N ASN A 314 -21.55 9.37 -9.96
CA ASN A 314 -21.49 10.64 -9.24
C ASN A 314 -20.04 11.04 -8.89
N ASP A 315 -19.68 11.01 -7.61
CA ASP A 315 -18.32 11.27 -7.12
C ASP A 315 -17.51 9.97 -6.92
N LEU A 316 -18.15 8.79 -7.03
CA LEU A 316 -17.47 7.52 -6.83
C LEU A 316 -16.63 7.16 -8.05
N PHE A 317 -15.31 7.15 -7.86
CA PHE A 317 -14.35 6.72 -8.89
C PHE A 317 -14.36 5.20 -9.05
N ILE A 318 -14.52 4.73 -10.29
CA ILE A 318 -14.54 3.30 -10.64
C ILE A 318 -13.59 3.08 -11.84
N PRO A 319 -12.39 2.49 -11.65
CA PRO A 319 -11.54 2.12 -12.77
C PRO A 319 -12.09 0.88 -13.49
N ASN A 320 -11.66 0.66 -14.73
CA ASN A 320 -12.02 -0.52 -15.50
C ASN A 320 -11.67 -1.81 -14.72
N PRO A 321 -12.66 -2.63 -14.35
CA PRO A 321 -12.44 -3.84 -13.56
C PRO A 321 -11.67 -4.93 -14.33
N ASP A 322 -11.69 -4.88 -15.66
CA ASP A 322 -11.01 -5.85 -16.52
C ASP A 322 -9.54 -5.49 -16.79
N PHE A 323 -9.08 -4.32 -16.32
CA PHE A 323 -7.70 -3.91 -16.51
C PHE A 323 -6.74 -4.80 -15.71
N LYS A 324 -5.70 -5.29 -16.39
CA LYS A 324 -4.60 -6.06 -15.77
C LYS A 324 -3.31 -5.26 -15.91
N TYR A 325 -2.63 -5.04 -14.77
CA TYR A 325 -1.37 -4.30 -14.77
C TYR A 325 -0.32 -5.08 -15.59
N PRO A 326 0.39 -4.43 -16.52
CA PRO A 326 1.18 -5.13 -17.56
C PRO A 326 2.57 -5.59 -17.10
N PHE A 327 3.00 -5.16 -15.91
CA PHE A 327 4.27 -5.58 -15.32
C PHE A 327 3.98 -6.64 -14.25
N ASN A 328 4.53 -7.84 -14.46
CA ASN A 328 4.53 -8.95 -13.50
C ASN A 328 5.78 -8.88 -12.63
#